data_AF-A0A965YD39-F1
#
_entry.id   AF-A0A965YD39-F1
#
_cell.length_a   1.000
_cell.length_b   1.000
_cell.length_c   1.000
_cell.angle_alpha   90.00
_cell.angle_beta   90.00
_cell.angle_gamma   90.00
#
_symmetry.space_group_name_H-M   'P 1'
#
loop_
_entity.id
_entity.type
_entity.pdbx_description
1 polymer ?
#
loop_
_entity_poly.entity_id
_entity_poly.type
_entity_poly.pdbx_seq_one_letter_code
_entity_poly.pdbx_strand_id
1 'polypeptide(L)' 'PNPARMQITGSVCGVRVQDIEDPIMREIRYLDKLIDELAKGKAMEKILRS' A
#
# COMPACT_ATOMS: atom_id res chain seq x y z
N PRO A 1 -11.94 -8.05 6.06
CA PRO A 1 -10.53 -7.71 5.75
C PRO A 1 -10.16 -8.20 4.33
N ASN A 2 -9.75 -7.33 3.41
CA ASN A 2 -9.39 -7.73 2.04
C ASN A 2 -8.05 -8.51 2.06
N PRO A 3 -7.98 -9.77 1.57
CA PRO A 3 -6.73 -10.55 1.57
C PRO A 3 -5.66 -9.98 0.64
N ALA A 4 -6.05 -9.30 -0.45
CA ALA A 4 -5.12 -8.70 -1.41
C ALA A 4 -4.27 -7.57 -0.80
N ARG A 5 -4.67 -7.01 0.36
CA ARG A 5 -3.89 -5.96 1.05
C ARG A 5 -2.47 -6.42 1.42
N MET A 6 -2.27 -7.71 1.65
CA MET A 6 -0.94 -8.28 1.92
C MET A 6 0.01 -8.22 0.70
N GLN A 7 -0.54 -7.99 -0.49
CA GLN A 7 0.23 -7.78 -1.73
C GLN A 7 0.64 -6.31 -1.92
N ILE A 8 0.26 -5.41 -1.00
CA ILE A 8 0.71 -4.01 -1.02
C ILE A 8 2.12 -3.96 -0.44
N THR A 9 3.09 -3.92 -1.35
CA THR A 9 4.51 -3.97 -1.05
C THR A 9 5.25 -2.72 -1.52
N GLY A 10 6.45 -2.51 -0.99
CA GLY A 10 7.36 -1.45 -1.40
C GLY A 10 7.46 -0.33 -0.38
N SER A 11 7.95 0.83 -0.82
CA SER A 11 8.14 1.99 0.05
C SER A 11 7.10 3.09 -0.19
N VAL A 12 6.76 3.78 0.90
CA VAL A 12 5.93 4.99 0.94
C VAL A 12 6.39 5.84 2.12
N CYS A 13 6.41 7.17 1.98
CA CYS A 13 6.85 8.09 3.04
C CYS A 13 8.23 7.75 3.67
N GLY A 14 9.15 7.18 2.89
CA GLY A 14 10.51 6.81 3.34
C GLY A 14 10.61 5.49 4.13
N VAL A 15 9.51 4.75 4.32
CA VAL A 15 9.50 3.46 5.03
C VAL A 15 9.06 2.32 4.11
N ARG A 16 9.55 1.10 4.35
CA ARG A 16 9.08 -0.12 3.66
C ARG A 16 7.88 -0.68 4.41
N VAL A 17 6.75 -0.85 3.70
CA VAL A 17 5.48 -1.21 4.34
C VAL A 17 5.52 -2.60 4.98
N GLN A 18 6.30 -3.53 4.42
CA GLN A 18 6.42 -4.91 4.95
C GLN A 18 7.19 -4.98 6.27
N ASP A 19 8.04 -4.00 6.54
CA ASP A 19 8.89 -3.96 7.73
C ASP A 19 8.18 -3.30 8.92
N ILE A 20 6.95 -2.80 8.73
CA ILE A 20 6.19 -2.15 9.80
C ILE A 20 5.59 -3.22 10.72
N GLU A 21 6.09 -3.26 11.96
CA GLU A 21 5.65 -4.20 12.99
C GLU A 21 4.27 -3.85 13.55
N ASP A 22 4.00 -2.55 13.77
CA ASP A 22 2.70 -2.09 14.27
C ASP A 22 1.61 -2.36 13.21
N PRO A 23 0.61 -3.19 13.54
CA PRO A 23 -0.41 -3.59 12.58
C PRO A 23 -1.28 -2.42 12.13
N ILE A 24 -1.60 -1.46 13.01
CA ILE A 24 -2.42 -0.30 12.67
C ILE A 24 -1.62 0.62 11.74
N MET A 25 -0.35 0.87 12.07
CA MET A 25 0.52 1.70 11.22
C MET A 25 0.72 1.08 9.84
N ARG A 26 0.83 -0.25 9.75
CA ARG A 26 0.94 -0.95 8.47
C ARG A 26 -0.30 -0.78 7.60
N GLU A 27 -1.50 -0.88 8.18
CA GLU A 27 -2.76 -0.67 7.46
C GLU A 27 -2.92 0.77 6.98
N ILE A 28 -2.49 1.76 7.77
CA ILE A 28 -2.43 3.17 7.35
C ILE A 28 -1.48 3.33 6.16
N ARG A 29 -0.29 2.73 6.20
CA ARG A 29 0.68 2.82 5.09
C ARG A 29 0.26 2.07 3.84
N TYR A 30 -0.59 1.05 3.94
CA TYR A 30 -1.24 0.47 2.77
C TYR A 30 -2.08 1.51 2.02
N LEU A 31 -2.91 2.28 2.74
CA LEU A 31 -3.73 3.32 2.14
C LEU A 31 -2.87 4.42 1.50
N ASP A 32 -1.86 4.92 2.21
CA ASP A 32 -0.92 5.91 1.67
C ASP A 32 -0.25 5.42 0.39
N LYS A 33 0.08 4.12 0.32
CA LYS A 33 0.71 3.54 -0.87
C LYS A 33 -0.23 3.52 -2.07
N LEU A 34 -1.49 3.17 -1.87
CA LEU A 34 -2.49 3.18 -2.94
C LEU A 34 -2.70 4.60 -3.48
N ILE A 35 -2.74 5.60 -2.59
CA ILE A 35 -2.85 7.01 -2.96
C ILE A 35 -1.60 7.51 -3.69
N ASP A 36 -0.40 7.13 -3.24
CA ASP A 36 0.87 7.43 -3.92
C ASP A 36 0.89 6.87 -5.36
N GLU A 37 0.40 5.65 -5.55
CA GLU A 37 0.32 5.02 -6.86
C GLU A 37 -0.70 5.71 -7.78
N LEU A 38 -1.84 6.13 -7.23
CA LEU A 38 -2.85 6.90 -7.96
C LEU A 38 -2.32 8.29 -8.36
N ALA A 39 -1.66 8.99 -7.44
CA ALA A 39 -1.06 10.30 -7.70
C ALA A 39 0.04 10.24 -8.78
N LYS A 40 0.74 9.11 -8.89
CA LYS A 40 1.71 8.82 -9.95
C LYS A 40 1.06 8.44 -11.30
N GLY A 41 -0.27 8.48 -11.40
CA GLY A 41 -1.00 8.21 -12.63
C GLY A 41 -1.09 6.73 -13.00
N LYS A 42 -0.88 5.80 -12.06
CA LYS A 42 -1.12 4.37 -12.35
C LYS A 42 -2.62 4.12 -12.53
N ALA A 43 -2.97 3.31 -13.54
CA ALA A 43 -4.34 2.88 -13.74
C ALA A 43 -4.86 2.08 -12.53
N MET A 44 -6.13 2.26 -12.17
CA MET A 44 -6.73 1.60 -11.00
C MET A 44 -6.65 0.08 -11.06
N GLU A 45 -6.74 -0.50 -12.25
CA GLU A 45 -6.60 -1.94 -12.50
C GLU A 45 -5.25 -2.48 -11.99
N LYS A 46 -4.17 -1.68 -12.13
CA LYS A 46 -2.84 -2.04 -11.63
C LYS A 46 -2.70 -1.82 -10.12
N ILE A 47 -3.47 -0.90 -9.55
CA ILE A 47 -3.45 -0.56 -8.13
C ILE A 47 -4.25 -1.60 -7.32
N LEU A 48 -5.38 -2.09 -7.84
CA LEU A 48 -6.35 -2.90 -7.09
C LEU A 48 -5.92 -4.34 -6.82
N ARG A 49 -4.85 -4.85 -7.45
CA ARG A 49 -4.23 -6.15 -7.12
C ARG A 49 -5.27 -7.30 -7.02
N SER A 50 -6.27 -7.27 -7.90
CA SER A 50 -7.45 -8.14 -7.92
C SER A 50 -7.67 -8.74 -9.29
#